data_AF-A0A8S3JJS3-F1
#
_entry.id   AF-A0A8S3JJS3-F1
#
_cell.length_a   1.000
_cell.length_b   1.000
_cell.length_c   1.000
_cell.angle_alpha   90.00
_cell.angle_beta   90.00
_cell.angle_gamma   90.00
#
_symmetry.space_group_name_H-M   'P 1'
#
loop_
_entity.id
_entity.type
_entity.pdbx_description
1 polymer ?
#
loop_
_entity_poly.entity_id
_entity_poly.type
_entity_poly.pdbx_seq_one_letter_code
_entity_poly.pdbx_strand_id
1 'polypeptide(L)'
;IKTPIQNFVFTNNSDEIGKTLRHAIIYFAETLNEADRSSCILGNEFHSTRTHKYKLPRSSDGKTLETVTTMEVTTFAPIAFEYMRSMIGITPNDFYSSFSNDEFMNFANTGRSGSQMYKTYDDVYIIKTLRDHEAKYLIRILPGLCMRYTHTSSLMTRYVGLYSVNIRSTFSSEIYCVVMLNNLPSALNVHEIYDLKGSSVGRYSSINL
;
A
#
# COMPACT_ATOMS: atom_id res chain seq x y z
N ILE A 1 1.82 10.41 4.28
CA ILE A 1 0.95 11.46 4.89
C ILE A 1 1.78 12.28 5.85
N LYS A 2 1.98 13.58 5.62
CA LYS A 2 2.70 14.43 6.60
C LYS A 2 2.44 15.92 6.51
N THR A 3 1.86 16.40 5.41
CA THR A 3 1.33 17.76 5.41
C THR A 3 0.05 17.78 6.26
N PRO A 4 -0.24 18.91 6.94
CA PRO A 4 -1.51 19.05 7.67
C PRO A 4 -2.73 18.75 6.79
N ILE A 5 -2.67 19.12 5.51
CA ILE A 5 -3.72 18.85 4.52
C ILE A 5 -3.85 17.34 4.24
N GLN A 6 -2.74 16.64 3.97
CA GLN A 6 -2.77 15.19 3.76
C GLN A 6 -3.31 14.45 5.00
N ASN A 7 -2.88 14.86 6.20
CA ASN A 7 -3.36 14.27 7.46
C ASN A 7 -4.86 14.52 7.62
N PHE A 8 -5.32 15.76 7.43
CA PHE A 8 -6.73 16.11 7.51
C PHE A 8 -7.59 15.32 6.51
N VAL A 9 -7.15 15.25 5.25
CA VAL A 9 -7.85 14.51 4.20
C VAL A 9 -7.89 13.02 4.53
N PHE A 10 -6.76 12.44 4.96
CA PHE A 10 -6.71 11.02 5.28
C PHE A 10 -7.61 10.68 6.49
N THR A 11 -7.46 11.39 7.61
CA THR A 11 -8.20 11.09 8.85
C THR A 11 -9.72 11.18 8.64
N ASN A 12 -10.19 12.20 7.91
CA ASN A 12 -11.62 12.42 7.65
C ASN A 12 -12.22 11.52 6.57
N ASN A 13 -11.41 10.75 5.84
CA ASN A 13 -11.89 9.89 4.75
C ASN A 13 -11.22 8.50 4.80
N SER A 14 -10.74 8.07 5.97
CA SER A 14 -9.87 6.90 6.09
C SER A 14 -10.58 5.60 5.69
N ASP A 15 -11.85 5.48 6.03
CA ASP A 15 -12.71 4.36 5.64
C ASP A 15 -12.95 4.34 4.12
N GLU A 16 -13.34 5.49 3.53
CA GLU A 16 -13.57 5.58 2.09
C GLU A 16 -12.29 5.39 1.28
N ILE A 17 -11.15 5.91 1.75
CA ILE A 17 -9.83 5.67 1.16
C ILE A 17 -9.50 4.17 1.22
N GLY A 18 -9.72 3.54 2.37
CA GLY A 18 -9.49 2.11 2.57
C GLY A 18 -10.32 1.25 1.60
N LYS A 19 -11.63 1.50 1.55
CA LYS A 19 -12.58 0.83 0.64
C LYS A 19 -12.16 1.00 -0.82
N THR A 20 -11.89 2.25 -1.23
CA THR A 20 -11.49 2.55 -2.61
C THR A 20 -10.17 1.88 -2.97
N LEU A 21 -9.19 1.90 -2.06
CA LEU A 21 -7.90 1.27 -2.29
C LEU A 21 -8.03 -0.25 -2.46
N ARG A 22 -8.87 -0.93 -1.66
CA ARG A 22 -9.14 -2.37 -1.84
C ARG A 22 -9.72 -2.68 -3.19
N HIS A 23 -10.82 -2.00 -3.54
CA HIS A 23 -11.49 -2.19 -4.83
C HIS A 23 -10.51 -1.96 -5.99
N ALA A 24 -9.64 -0.94 -5.86
CA ALA A 24 -8.65 -0.66 -6.86
C ALA A 24 -7.55 -1.71 -6.96
N ILE A 25 -7.05 -2.23 -5.84
CA ILE A 25 -6.06 -3.32 -5.82
C ILE A 25 -6.64 -4.55 -6.55
N ILE A 26 -7.87 -4.94 -6.24
CA ILE A 26 -8.56 -6.07 -6.89
C ILE A 26 -8.74 -5.79 -8.38
N TYR A 27 -9.34 -4.65 -8.73
CA TYR A 27 -9.57 -4.26 -10.13
C TYR A 27 -8.28 -4.27 -10.97
N PHE A 28 -7.20 -3.67 -10.48
CA PHE A 28 -5.94 -3.65 -11.21
C PHE A 28 -5.29 -5.03 -11.29
N ALA A 29 -5.43 -5.87 -10.26
CA ALA A 29 -4.94 -7.24 -10.29
C ALA A 29 -5.70 -8.09 -11.31
N GLU A 30 -7.03 -7.95 -11.42
CA GLU A 30 -7.87 -8.70 -12.37
C GLU A 30 -7.71 -8.24 -13.81
N THR A 31 -7.49 -6.93 -14.04
CA THR A 31 -7.39 -6.34 -15.39
C THR A 31 -6.01 -6.48 -16.04
N LEU A 32 -5.05 -7.14 -15.39
CA LEU A 32 -3.81 -7.58 -16.03
C LEU A 32 -4.09 -8.83 -16.87
N ASN A 33 -3.89 -8.70 -18.18
CA ASN A 33 -4.13 -9.80 -19.13
C ASN A 33 -2.99 -10.83 -19.08
N GLU A 34 -3.18 -12.01 -19.71
CA GLU A 34 -2.18 -13.08 -19.71
C GLU A 34 -0.86 -12.67 -20.39
N ALA A 35 -0.90 -11.80 -21.40
CA ALA A 35 0.29 -11.28 -22.06
C ALA A 35 1.09 -10.37 -21.13
N ASP A 36 0.43 -9.54 -20.32
CA ASP A 36 1.05 -8.71 -19.29
C ASP A 36 1.80 -9.62 -18.28
N ARG A 37 1.20 -10.75 -17.87
CA ARG A 37 1.76 -11.69 -16.88
C ARG A 37 2.91 -12.53 -17.41
N SER A 38 2.94 -12.79 -18.71
CA SER A 38 3.94 -13.63 -19.37
C SER A 38 5.13 -12.83 -19.91
N SER A 39 5.09 -11.50 -19.77
CA SER A 39 6.12 -10.62 -20.30
C SER A 39 7.40 -10.65 -19.44
N CYS A 40 8.57 -10.73 -20.10
CA CYS A 40 9.83 -10.38 -19.45
C CYS A 40 9.82 -8.88 -19.15
N ILE A 41 10.34 -8.45 -18.00
CA ILE A 41 10.49 -7.03 -17.69
C ILE A 41 11.67 -6.46 -18.48
N LEU A 42 11.39 -5.57 -19.43
CA LEU A 42 12.36 -4.98 -20.36
C LEU A 42 12.80 -3.56 -19.96
N GLY A 43 12.17 -2.99 -18.94
CA GLY A 43 12.57 -1.75 -18.28
C GLY A 43 11.49 -0.67 -18.28
N ASN A 44 10.71 -0.58 -19.35
CA ASN A 44 9.62 0.40 -19.46
C ASN A 44 8.49 0.13 -18.45
N GLU A 45 8.32 -1.14 -18.06
CA GLU A 45 7.29 -1.58 -17.12
C GLU A 45 7.46 -0.91 -15.74
N PHE A 46 8.69 -0.58 -15.33
CA PHE A 46 8.99 0.10 -14.07
C PHE A 46 8.48 1.55 -14.00
N HIS A 47 8.18 2.16 -15.15
CA HIS A 47 7.71 3.53 -15.24
C HIS A 47 6.22 3.62 -15.62
N SER A 48 5.62 2.49 -15.98
CA SER A 48 4.22 2.42 -16.39
C SER A 48 3.28 2.75 -15.22
N THR A 49 2.14 3.37 -15.52
CA THR A 49 1.07 3.61 -14.56
C THR A 49 -0.28 3.27 -15.19
N ARG A 50 -1.27 2.92 -14.36
CA ARG A 50 -2.68 2.81 -14.77
C ARG A 50 -3.55 3.52 -13.74
N THR A 51 -4.55 4.26 -14.20
CA THR A 51 -5.41 5.08 -13.34
C THR A 51 -6.88 4.73 -13.57
N HIS A 52 -7.64 4.61 -12.48
CA HIS A 52 -9.08 4.35 -12.52
C HIS A 52 -9.83 5.29 -11.58
N LYS A 53 -11.03 5.72 -11.98
CA LYS A 53 -11.87 6.63 -11.21
C LYS A 53 -13.01 5.87 -10.54
N TYR A 54 -13.12 6.00 -9.23
CA TYR A 54 -14.16 5.41 -8.40
C TYR A 54 -15.12 6.50 -7.94
N LYS A 55 -16.42 6.23 -8.03
CA LYS A 55 -17.49 7.08 -7.50
C LYS A 55 -18.08 6.38 -6.29
N LEU A 56 -17.95 6.98 -5.11
CA LEU A 56 -18.52 6.43 -3.88
C LEU A 56 -19.71 7.31 -3.43
N PRO A 57 -20.88 6.70 -3.17
CA PRO A 57 -21.98 7.41 -2.52
C PRO A 57 -21.60 7.69 -1.07
N ARG A 58 -21.72 8.94 -0.63
CA ARG A 58 -21.51 9.32 0.76
C ARG A 58 -22.87 9.32 1.46
N SER A 59 -23.12 8.30 2.28
CA SER A 59 -24.35 8.26 3.10
C SER A 59 -24.30 9.37 4.13
N SER A 60 -25.12 10.40 3.92
CA SER A 60 -25.40 11.44 4.91
C SER A 60 -26.74 11.06 5.53
N ASP A 61 -26.81 10.84 6.84
CA ASP A 61 -28.01 10.50 7.62
C ASP A 61 -29.36 10.82 6.92
N GLY A 62 -29.86 9.88 6.12
CA GLY A 62 -31.22 9.73 5.55
C GLY A 62 -32.00 10.95 5.00
N LYS A 63 -31.47 12.17 5.00
CA LYS A 63 -32.26 13.42 4.85
C LYS A 63 -31.66 14.43 3.87
N THR A 64 -30.53 14.15 3.23
CA THR A 64 -29.89 15.10 2.29
C THR A 64 -29.44 14.40 1.01
N LEU A 65 -29.43 15.14 -0.10
CA LEU A 65 -28.97 14.72 -1.43
C LEU A 65 -27.63 13.96 -1.33
N GLU A 66 -27.58 12.73 -1.86
CA GLU A 66 -26.36 11.91 -1.86
C GLU A 66 -25.21 12.68 -2.50
N THR A 67 -24.20 13.02 -1.70
CA THR A 67 -22.98 13.64 -2.24
C THR A 67 -22.06 12.53 -2.74
N VAL A 68 -21.83 12.46 -4.05
CA VAL A 68 -20.91 11.48 -4.64
C VAL A 68 -19.49 12.00 -4.53
N THR A 69 -18.64 11.29 -3.81
CA THR A 69 -17.20 11.57 -3.77
C THR A 69 -16.51 10.83 -4.90
N THR A 70 -15.74 11.53 -5.72
CA THR A 70 -14.92 10.90 -6.77
C THR A 70 -13.48 10.75 -6.27
N MET A 71 -12.99 9.52 -6.28
CA MET A 71 -11.60 9.20 -5.99
C MET A 71 -10.93 8.65 -7.24
N GLU A 72 -9.68 9.04 -7.48
CA GLU A 72 -8.86 8.53 -8.54
C GLU A 72 -7.73 7.71 -7.94
N VAL A 73 -7.62 6.45 -8.33
CA VAL A 73 -6.55 5.57 -7.87
C VAL A 73 -5.61 5.27 -9.03
N THR A 74 -4.32 5.46 -8.80
CA THR A 74 -3.26 5.11 -9.75
C THR A 74 -2.44 3.95 -9.19
N THR A 75 -2.23 2.90 -9.98
CA THR A 75 -1.22 1.88 -9.72
C THR A 75 0.06 2.21 -10.48
N PHE A 76 1.21 2.04 -9.83
CA PHE A 76 2.53 2.28 -10.39
C PHE A 76 3.23 0.97 -10.67
N ALA A 77 3.86 0.86 -11.84
CA ALA A 77 4.56 -0.30 -12.34
C ALA A 77 3.80 -1.63 -12.17
N PRO A 78 2.50 -1.71 -12.55
CA PRO A 78 1.65 -2.87 -12.24
C PRO A 78 2.22 -4.19 -12.76
N ILE A 79 2.81 -4.18 -13.96
CA ILE A 79 3.44 -5.36 -14.58
C ILE A 79 4.72 -5.75 -13.83
N ALA A 80 5.54 -4.77 -13.44
CA ALA A 80 6.75 -5.06 -12.67
C ALA A 80 6.44 -5.64 -11.28
N PHE A 81 5.41 -5.12 -10.59
CA PHE A 81 4.99 -5.69 -9.31
C PHE A 81 4.34 -7.07 -9.45
N GLU A 82 3.62 -7.34 -10.54
CA GLU A 82 3.13 -8.67 -10.87
C GLU A 82 4.29 -9.67 -11.03
N TYR A 83 5.28 -9.30 -11.82
CA TYR A 83 6.50 -10.10 -11.97
C TYR A 83 7.21 -10.31 -10.62
N MET A 84 7.36 -9.25 -9.81
CA MET A 84 7.97 -9.33 -8.48
C MET A 84 7.22 -10.25 -7.51
N ARG A 85 5.88 -10.26 -7.56
CA ARG A 85 5.03 -11.19 -6.80
C ARG A 85 5.28 -12.63 -7.23
N SER A 86 5.31 -12.89 -8.54
CA SER A 86 5.54 -14.24 -9.07
C SER A 86 6.90 -14.81 -8.66
N MET A 87 7.96 -14.00 -8.62
CA MET A 87 9.31 -14.42 -8.20
C MET A 87 9.38 -14.90 -6.75
N ILE A 88 8.45 -14.47 -5.90
CA ILE A 88 8.36 -14.88 -4.49
C ILE A 88 7.17 -15.81 -4.23
N GLY A 89 6.59 -16.39 -5.29
CA GLY A 89 5.55 -17.41 -5.20
C GLY A 89 4.15 -16.90 -4.86
N ILE A 90 3.89 -15.61 -5.00
CA ILE A 90 2.55 -15.04 -4.78
C ILE A 90 1.79 -15.09 -6.11
N THR A 91 0.73 -15.89 -6.17
CA THR A 91 -0.15 -15.92 -7.34
C THR A 91 -1.09 -14.70 -7.35
N PRO A 92 -1.70 -14.36 -8.50
CA PRO A 92 -2.69 -13.29 -8.55
C PRO A 92 -3.83 -13.51 -7.55
N ASN A 93 -4.32 -14.75 -7.45
CA ASN A 93 -5.41 -15.13 -6.56
C ASN A 93 -5.03 -14.98 -5.09
N ASP A 94 -3.83 -15.42 -4.70
CA ASP A 94 -3.33 -15.20 -3.34
C ASP A 94 -3.32 -13.70 -3.02
N PHE A 95 -2.84 -12.88 -3.96
CA PHE A 95 -2.72 -11.45 -3.75
C PHE A 95 -4.08 -10.76 -3.56
N TYR A 96 -5.03 -10.88 -4.50
CA TYR A 96 -6.28 -10.13 -4.40
C TYR A 96 -7.23 -10.67 -3.33
N SER A 97 -7.16 -11.98 -3.00
CA SER A 97 -8.01 -12.59 -1.97
C SER A 97 -7.77 -11.98 -0.59
N SER A 98 -6.53 -11.61 -0.26
CA SER A 98 -6.19 -10.89 0.97
C SER A 98 -6.82 -9.49 1.08
N PHE A 99 -7.27 -8.90 -0.04
CA PHE A 99 -7.95 -7.59 -0.08
C PHE A 99 -9.47 -7.71 -0.27
N SER A 100 -10.02 -8.92 -0.40
CA SER A 100 -11.45 -9.14 -0.58
C SER A 100 -12.29 -8.94 0.70
N ASN A 101 -11.66 -8.92 1.87
CA ASN A 101 -12.34 -8.62 3.11
C ASN A 101 -12.56 -7.10 3.27
N ASP A 102 -13.71 -6.71 3.82
CA ASP A 102 -14.14 -5.31 3.93
C ASP A 102 -13.41 -4.49 5.01
N GLU A 103 -12.59 -5.12 5.85
CA GLU A 103 -11.92 -4.43 6.94
C GLU A 103 -10.38 -4.47 6.80
N PHE A 104 -9.78 -3.28 6.67
CA PHE A 104 -8.37 -3.11 6.97
C PHE A 104 -8.20 -2.92 8.47
N MET A 105 -7.40 -3.78 9.10
CA MET A 105 -7.10 -3.62 10.51
C MET A 105 -5.99 -2.59 10.68
N ASN A 106 -6.32 -1.47 11.32
CA ASN A 106 -5.32 -0.50 11.75
C ASN A 106 -4.50 -1.11 12.88
N PHE A 107 -3.17 -1.04 12.79
CA PHE A 107 -2.31 -1.36 13.93
C PHE A 107 -1.44 -0.15 14.25
N ALA A 108 -1.42 0.20 15.53
CA ALA A 108 -0.88 1.47 16.00
C ALA A 108 0.59 1.68 15.57
N ASN A 109 0.87 2.87 15.06
CA ASN A 109 2.21 3.27 14.66
C ASN A 109 3.02 3.69 15.90
N THR A 110 3.90 2.83 16.38
CA THR A 110 4.91 3.19 17.39
C THR A 110 6.15 3.86 16.77
N GLY A 111 6.21 3.97 15.43
CA GLY A 111 7.36 4.49 14.70
C GLY A 111 7.38 6.01 14.54
N ARG A 112 8.56 6.63 14.73
CA ARG A 112 8.83 8.08 14.51
C ARG A 112 8.50 8.59 13.11
N SER A 113 8.26 7.69 12.16
CA SER A 113 7.95 8.07 10.79
C SER A 113 6.61 8.78 10.66
N GLY A 114 5.67 8.66 11.61
CA GLY A 114 4.33 9.25 11.49
C GLY A 114 3.55 8.79 10.25
N SER A 115 4.00 7.71 9.60
CA SER A 115 3.26 7.05 8.54
C SER A 115 2.15 6.22 9.16
N GLN A 116 1.00 6.18 8.50
CA GLN A 116 -0.10 5.27 8.85
C GLN A 116 0.13 3.92 8.20
N MET A 117 -0.13 2.84 8.97
CA MET A 117 0.04 1.46 8.56
C MET A 117 -1.24 0.68 8.86
N TYR A 118 -1.60 -0.20 7.93
CA TYR A 118 -2.74 -1.11 8.01
C TYR A 118 -2.26 -2.51 7.69
N LYS A 119 -2.99 -3.51 8.14
CA LYS A 119 -2.80 -4.89 7.71
C LYS A 119 -4.06 -5.44 7.04
N THR A 120 -3.88 -6.39 6.14
CA THR A 120 -4.98 -7.21 5.62
C THR A 120 -5.56 -8.08 6.74
N TYR A 121 -6.80 -8.52 6.56
CA TYR A 121 -7.51 -9.32 7.56
C TYR A 121 -6.78 -10.63 7.88
N ASP A 122 -6.22 -11.27 6.85
CA ASP A 122 -5.41 -12.49 6.95
C ASP A 122 -3.97 -12.26 7.45
N ASP A 123 -3.62 -11.00 7.74
CA ASP A 123 -2.34 -10.58 8.28
C ASP A 123 -1.12 -10.87 7.39
N VAL A 124 -1.35 -11.13 6.09
CA VAL A 124 -0.30 -11.42 5.10
C VAL A 124 0.39 -10.15 4.62
N TYR A 125 -0.35 -9.07 4.43
CA TYR A 125 0.17 -7.83 3.88
C TYR A 125 0.00 -6.65 4.83
N ILE A 126 0.98 -5.74 4.77
CA ILE A 126 0.94 -4.42 5.37
C ILE A 126 0.78 -3.39 4.26
N ILE A 127 -0.15 -2.45 4.45
CA ILE A 127 -0.30 -1.27 3.63
C ILE A 127 0.28 -0.09 4.42
N LYS A 128 1.31 0.54 3.87
CA LYS A 128 1.98 1.66 4.52
C LYS A 128 1.86 2.91 3.67
N THR A 129 1.45 3.99 4.30
CA THR A 129 1.41 5.30 3.65
C THR A 129 2.82 5.86 3.51
N LEU A 130 3.11 6.45 2.35
CA LEU A 130 4.38 7.07 2.03
C LEU A 130 4.24 8.59 1.96
N ARG A 131 5.35 9.28 2.10
CA ARG A 131 5.51 10.66 1.62
C ARG A 131 5.79 10.65 0.11
N ASP A 132 5.49 11.76 -0.55
CA ASP A 132 5.70 11.93 -1.99
C ASP A 132 7.15 11.64 -2.42
N HIS A 133 8.15 12.11 -1.65
CA HIS A 133 9.55 11.83 -1.97
C HIS A 133 9.94 10.36 -1.70
N GLU A 134 9.31 9.69 -0.73
CA GLU A 134 9.55 8.26 -0.47
C GLU A 134 8.98 7.42 -1.60
N ALA A 135 7.78 7.75 -2.08
CA ALA A 135 7.16 7.09 -3.24
C ALA A 135 7.98 7.30 -4.52
N LYS A 136 8.39 8.54 -4.81
CA LYS A 136 9.26 8.86 -5.95
C LYS A 136 10.61 8.14 -5.87
N TYR A 137 11.20 8.08 -4.67
CA TYR A 137 12.44 7.35 -4.45
C TYR A 137 12.25 5.84 -4.67
N LEU A 138 11.17 5.26 -4.16
CA LEU A 138 10.84 3.84 -4.35
C LEU A 138 10.72 3.49 -5.84
N ILE A 139 9.99 4.31 -6.62
CA ILE A 139 9.86 4.12 -8.08
C ILE A 139 11.24 4.14 -8.74
N ARG A 140 12.09 5.11 -8.37
CA ARG A 140 13.45 5.24 -8.93
C ARG A 140 14.33 4.02 -8.64
N ILE A 141 14.20 3.39 -7.47
CA ILE A 141 15.01 2.22 -7.11
C ILE A 141 14.35 0.88 -7.46
N LEU A 142 13.13 0.89 -8.01
CA LEU A 142 12.35 -0.32 -8.28
C LEU A 142 13.06 -1.33 -9.19
N PRO A 143 13.79 -0.93 -10.26
CA PRO A 143 14.57 -1.88 -11.06
C PRO A 143 15.62 -2.64 -10.23
N GLY A 144 16.36 -1.93 -9.39
CA GLY A 144 17.37 -2.54 -8.50
C GLY A 144 16.75 -3.43 -7.43
N LEU A 145 15.58 -3.05 -6.90
CA LEU A 145 14.82 -3.89 -5.98
C LEU A 145 14.34 -5.18 -6.65
N CYS A 146 13.84 -5.09 -7.89
CA CYS A 146 13.40 -6.25 -8.66
C CYS A 146 14.54 -7.27 -8.85
N MET A 147 15.74 -6.82 -9.21
CA MET A 147 16.93 -7.69 -9.29
C MET A 147 17.28 -8.36 -7.95
N ARG A 148 16.90 -7.78 -6.81
CA ARG A 148 17.12 -8.41 -5.51
C ARG A 148 16.12 -9.52 -5.21
N TYR A 149 14.98 -9.58 -5.89
CA TYR A 149 13.94 -10.59 -5.64
C TYR A 149 14.30 -11.93 -6.25
N THR A 150 15.13 -11.94 -7.30
CA THR A 150 15.75 -13.16 -7.83
C THR A 150 16.73 -13.82 -6.85
N HIS A 151 17.17 -13.09 -5.81
CA HIS A 151 18.08 -13.59 -4.78
C HIS A 151 17.29 -13.90 -3.49
N THR A 152 17.19 -15.18 -3.15
CA THR A 152 16.34 -15.70 -2.06
C THR A 152 16.80 -15.33 -0.65
N SER A 153 18.06 -14.91 -0.45
CA SER A 153 18.67 -14.68 0.87
C SER A 153 18.58 -13.25 1.42
N SER A 154 17.72 -12.39 0.87
CA SER A 154 17.64 -10.98 1.27
C SER A 154 16.69 -10.73 2.45
N LEU A 155 17.14 -9.98 3.46
CA LEU A 155 16.31 -9.47 4.56
C LEU A 155 15.51 -8.20 4.20
N MET A 156 15.61 -7.74 2.95
CA MET A 156 14.90 -6.53 2.52
C MET A 156 13.38 -6.76 2.49
N THR A 157 12.62 -5.77 2.96
CA THR A 157 11.16 -5.74 2.87
C THR A 157 10.69 -6.02 1.44
N ARG A 158 9.74 -6.95 1.32
CA ARG A 158 9.16 -7.32 0.04
C ARG A 158 7.95 -6.42 -0.28
N TYR A 159 8.17 -5.34 -1.01
CA TYR A 159 7.14 -4.52 -1.63
C TYR A 159 6.49 -5.27 -2.80
N VAL A 160 5.17 -5.35 -2.79
CA VAL A 160 4.37 -6.13 -3.73
C VAL A 160 3.31 -5.28 -4.45
N GLY A 161 3.29 -3.97 -4.22
CA GLY A 161 2.46 -3.02 -4.96
C GLY A 161 2.69 -1.59 -4.53
N LEU A 162 2.45 -0.64 -5.42
CA LEU A 162 2.50 0.79 -5.14
C LEU A 162 1.30 1.48 -5.79
N TYR A 163 0.60 2.27 -4.99
CA TYR A 163 -0.64 2.94 -5.38
C TYR A 163 -0.63 4.39 -4.90
N SER A 164 -1.40 5.24 -5.57
CA SER A 164 -1.81 6.54 -5.03
C SER A 164 -3.31 6.71 -5.08
N VAL A 165 -3.88 7.35 -4.07
CA VAL A 165 -5.29 7.73 -3.98
C VAL A 165 -5.36 9.25 -4.00
N ASN A 166 -6.08 9.81 -4.96
CA ASN A 166 -6.38 11.23 -5.07
C ASN A 166 -7.88 11.45 -4.86
N ILE A 167 -8.24 12.17 -3.79
CA ILE A 167 -9.62 12.57 -3.56
C ILE A 167 -9.85 13.88 -4.31
N ARG A 168 -10.72 13.86 -5.33
CA ARG A 168 -11.06 15.07 -6.08
C ARG A 168 -12.05 15.90 -5.25
N SER A 169 -11.50 16.70 -4.34
CA SER A 169 -12.19 17.73 -3.57
C SER A 169 -11.58 19.11 -3.83
N THR A 170 -12.08 20.16 -3.17
CA THR A 170 -11.55 21.54 -3.21
C THR A 170 -10.04 21.62 -2.94
N PHE A 171 -9.49 20.67 -2.18
CA PHE A 171 -8.04 20.51 -1.97
C PHE A 171 -7.62 19.13 -2.46
N SER A 172 -7.01 19.05 -3.65
CA SER A 172 -6.48 17.78 -4.16
C SER A 172 -5.27 17.37 -3.33
N SER A 173 -5.38 16.25 -2.64
CA SER A 173 -4.28 15.65 -1.90
C SER A 173 -4.07 14.23 -2.38
N GLU A 174 -2.89 13.97 -2.91
CA GLU A 174 -2.49 12.63 -3.29
C GLU A 174 -1.88 11.91 -2.09
N ILE A 175 -2.28 10.66 -1.91
CA ILE A 175 -1.85 9.80 -0.80
C ILE A 175 -1.22 8.56 -1.41
N TYR A 176 0.08 8.41 -1.23
CA TYR A 176 0.81 7.24 -1.70
C TYR A 176 0.76 6.11 -0.66
N CYS A 177 0.52 4.89 -1.13
CA CYS A 177 0.46 3.69 -0.33
C CYS A 177 1.30 2.59 -0.99
N VAL A 178 2.22 2.00 -0.22
CA VAL A 178 2.93 0.80 -0.63
C VAL A 178 2.32 -0.42 0.07
N VAL A 179 2.16 -1.51 -0.67
CA VAL A 179 1.81 -2.82 -0.15
C VAL A 179 3.09 -3.62 0.02
N MET A 180 3.28 -4.22 1.19
CA MET A 180 4.44 -5.04 1.52
C MET A 180 4.03 -6.31 2.26
N LEU A 181 4.83 -7.36 2.18
CA LEU A 181 4.65 -8.53 3.04
C LEU A 181 4.78 -8.17 4.51
N ASN A 182 3.98 -8.82 5.35
CA ASN A 182 4.14 -8.77 6.79
C ASN A 182 5.29 -9.70 7.21
N ASN A 183 6.37 -9.12 7.72
CA ASN A 183 7.52 -9.87 8.21
C ASN A 183 7.29 -10.47 9.61
N LEU A 184 6.26 -10.02 10.34
CA LEU A 184 5.92 -10.46 11.70
C LEU A 184 4.41 -10.79 11.76
N PRO A 185 3.94 -11.82 11.03
CA PRO A 185 2.54 -12.24 11.10
C PRO A 185 2.19 -12.75 12.50
N SER A 186 0.96 -12.48 12.93
CA SER A 186 0.40 -12.79 14.25
C SER A 186 0.38 -14.29 14.55
N ALA A 187 0.48 -15.14 13.52
CA ALA A 187 0.65 -16.58 13.68
C ALA A 187 2.00 -16.97 14.30
N LEU A 188 3.01 -16.10 14.23
CA LEU A 188 4.26 -16.29 14.95
C LEU A 188 4.03 -15.95 16.43
N ASN A 189 4.39 -16.88 17.32
CA ASN A 189 4.40 -16.61 18.75
C ASN A 189 5.64 -15.77 19.12
N VAL A 190 5.55 -14.46 18.87
CA VAL A 190 6.62 -13.50 19.12
C VAL A 190 6.50 -12.96 20.55
N HIS A 191 7.49 -13.29 21.38
CA HIS A 191 7.54 -12.82 22.77
C HIS A 191 8.11 -11.40 22.88
N GLU A 192 9.05 -11.03 22.00
CA GLU A 192 9.77 -9.77 22.05
C GLU A 192 10.03 -9.22 20.65
N ILE A 193 9.92 -7.90 20.48
CA ILE A 193 10.14 -7.20 19.21
C ILE A 193 11.14 -6.06 19.43
N TYR A 194 12.16 -5.98 18.56
CA TYR A 194 13.20 -4.95 18.60
C TYR A 194 13.32 -4.23 17.25
N ASP A 195 13.42 -2.88 17.28
CA ASP A 195 13.78 -2.08 16.09
C ASP A 195 15.24 -1.59 16.20
N LEU A 196 16.17 -2.40 15.68
CA LEU A 196 17.61 -2.14 15.75
C LEU A 196 18.07 -1.23 14.60
N LYS A 197 18.81 -0.17 14.93
CA LYS A 197 19.30 0.83 13.94
C LYS A 197 20.79 1.16 14.07
N GLY A 198 21.53 0.52 14.97
CA GLY A 198 22.98 0.69 15.17
C GLY A 198 23.46 2.03 15.78
N SER A 199 22.59 3.05 15.89
CA SER A 199 22.88 4.32 16.58
C SER A 199 22.45 4.28 18.05
N SER A 200 22.97 5.15 18.92
CA SER A 200 22.56 5.26 20.33
C SER A 200 21.51 6.35 20.60
N VAL A 201 21.51 7.44 19.83
CA VAL A 201 20.62 8.59 20.04
C VAL A 201 19.16 8.24 19.73
N GLY A 202 18.29 8.43 20.71
CA GLY A 202 16.87 8.12 20.60
C GLY A 202 16.63 6.64 20.30
N ARG A 203 17.19 5.71 21.09
CA ARG A 203 16.87 4.28 21.02
C ARG A 203 16.26 3.78 22.33
N TYR A 204 15.11 4.33 22.66
CA TYR A 204 14.27 3.88 23.76
C TYR A 204 12.85 3.73 23.21
N SER A 205 12.14 2.70 23.68
CA SER A 205 10.69 2.63 23.53
C SER A 205 10.07 3.49 24.62
N SER A 206 8.96 4.16 24.31
CA SER A 206 8.07 4.62 25.37
C SER A 206 7.63 3.39 26.17
N ILE A 207 7.80 3.41 27.48
CA ILE A 207 7.20 2.40 28.36
C ILE A 207 5.69 2.68 28.32
N ASN A 208 4.92 1.83 27.65
CA ASN A 208 3.48 1.80 27.87
C ASN A 208 3.27 1.04 29.19
N LEU A 209 3.08 1.79 30.28
CA LEU A 209 2.35 1.30 31.46
C LEU A 209 0.86 1.35 31.14
#